data_AF-A0A5C8LDV5-F1
#
_entry.id   AF-A0A5C8LDV5-F1
#
_cell.length_a   1.000
_cell.length_b   1.000
_cell.length_c   1.000
_cell.angle_alpha   90.00
_cell.angle_beta   90.00
_cell.angle_gamma   90.00
#
_symmetry.space_group_name_H-M   'P 1'
#
loop_
_entity.id
_entity.type
_entity.pdbx_description
1 polymer ?
#
loop_
_entity_poly.entity_id
_entity_poly.type
_entity_poly.pdbx_seq_one_letter_code
_entity_poly.pdbx_strand_id
1 'polypeptide(L)' 'FDRYGKLLKQLSPSGPGWDGTFNGKPMPSNDYWFSVEYKQILPTGEERIDTFKGHFTLKR' A
#
# COMPACT_ATOMS: atom_id res chain seq x y z
N PHE A 1 1.78 -5.52 -2.15
CA PHE A 1 2.73 -6.59 -2.47
C PHE A 1 2.24 -7.90 -1.87
N ASP A 2 2.51 -9.02 -2.52
CA ASP A 2 2.30 -10.34 -1.90
C ASP A 2 3.48 -10.75 -1.00
N ARG A 3 3.38 -11.93 -0.38
CA ARG A 3 4.43 -12.50 0.49
C ARG A 3 5.79 -12.74 -0.18
N TYR A 4 5.85 -12.69 -1.52
CA TYR A 4 7.09 -12.86 -2.29
C TYR A 4 7.65 -11.51 -2.77
N GLY A 5 7.04 -10.39 -2.39
CA GLY A 5 7.46 -9.05 -2.81
C GLY A 5 6.96 -8.65 -4.19
N LYS A 6 6.03 -9.39 -4.80
CA LYS A 6 5.46 -9.01 -6.10
C LYS A 6 4.55 -7.79 -5.94
N LEU A 7 4.75 -6.77 -6.77
CA LEU A 7 3.83 -5.63 -6.85
C LEU A 7 2.49 -6.10 -7.44
N LEU A 8 1.41 -5.92 -6.66
CA LEU A 8 0.05 -6.28 -7.07
C LEU A 8 -0.72 -5.07 -7.58
N LYS A 9 -0.59 -3.93 -6.89
CA LYS A 9 -1.36 -2.73 -7.22
C LYS A 9 -0.61 -1.50 -6.73
N GLN A 10 -0.72 -0.43 -7.51
CA GLN A 10 -0.41 0.92 -7.09
C GLN A 10 -1.74 1.69 -7.07
N LEU A 11 -1.99 2.40 -5.98
CA LEU A 11 -3.25 3.10 -5.73
C LEU A 11 -2.99 4.59 -5.73
N SER A 12 -3.96 5.36 -6.23
CA SER A 12 -4.01 6.80 -5.95
C SER A 12 -4.50 7.00 -4.52
N PRO A 13 -3.92 7.92 -3.72
CA PRO A 13 -4.43 8.26 -2.40
C PRO A 13 -5.88 8.75 -2.40
N SER A 14 -6.33 9.37 -3.52
CA SER A 14 -7.69 9.85 -3.72
C SER A 14 -8.59 8.86 -4.47
N GLY A 15 -8.05 7.71 -4.88
CA GLY A 15 -8.78 6.71 -5.66
C GLY A 15 -9.48 5.67 -4.80
N PRO A 16 -10.29 4.80 -5.42
CA PRO A 16 -10.77 3.61 -4.75
C PRO A 16 -9.59 2.74 -4.29
N GLY A 17 -9.70 2.22 -3.07
CA GLY A 17 -8.72 1.32 -2.49
C GLY A 17 -8.62 -0.01 -3.23
N TRP A 18 -7.87 -0.95 -2.65
CA TRP A 18 -7.78 -2.29 -3.21
C TRP A 18 -8.92 -3.18 -2.69
N ASP A 19 -9.64 -3.81 -3.62
CA ASP A 19 -10.81 -4.66 -3.38
C ASP A 19 -10.45 -6.14 -3.16
N GLY A 20 -9.16 -6.47 -3.09
CA GLY A 20 -8.70 -7.86 -2.95
C GLY A 20 -8.60 -8.62 -4.28
N THR A 21 -8.66 -7.95 -5.44
CA THR A 21 -8.48 -8.59 -6.76
C THR A 21 -7.17 -8.19 -7.45
N PHE A 22 -6.54 -9.11 -8.17
CA PHE A 22 -5.39 -8.83 -9.02
C PHE A 22 -5.68 -9.32 -10.43
N ASN A 23 -5.63 -8.41 -11.42
CA ASN A 23 -6.01 -8.69 -12.81
C ASN A 23 -7.39 -9.35 -12.95
N GLY A 24 -8.37 -8.85 -12.20
CA GLY A 24 -9.75 -9.36 -12.20
C GLY A 24 -9.94 -10.70 -11.47
N LYS A 25 -8.88 -11.28 -10.91
CA LYS A 25 -8.96 -12.54 -10.14
C LYS A 25 -8.92 -12.27 -8.64
N PRO A 26 -9.76 -12.96 -7.85
CA PRO A 26 -9.71 -12.87 -6.39
C PRO A 26 -8.36 -13.34 -5.85
N MET A 27 -7.75 -12.55 -4.97
CA MET A 27 -6.54 -12.94 -4.26
C MET A 27 -6.89 -13.79 -3.02
N PRO A 28 -6.01 -14.72 -2.61
CA PRO A 28 -6.24 -15.62 -1.47
C PRO A 28 -6.27 -14.86 -0.13
N SER A 29 -6.95 -15.44 0.86
CA SER A 29 -6.84 -14.97 2.25
C SER A 29 -5.42 -15.16 2.76
N ASN A 30 -4.68 -14.07 2.88
CA ASN A 30 -3.27 -14.06 3.24
C ASN A 30 -2.85 -12.67 3.72
N ASP A 31 -1.62 -12.53 4.15
CA ASP A 31 -1.00 -11.24 4.42
C ASP A 31 -0.52 -10.56 3.14
N TYR A 32 -0.70 -9.24 3.11
CA TYR A 32 -0.29 -8.36 2.03
C TYR A 32 0.42 -7.13 2.60
N TRP A 33 1.48 -6.72 1.92
CA TRP A 33 2.32 -5.59 2.33
C TRP A 33 2.06 -4.36 1.49
N PHE A 34 2.21 -3.18 2.07
CA PHE A 34 2.11 -1.92 1.35
C PHE A 34 3.20 -0.94 1.80
N SER A 35 3.48 0.03 0.93
CA SER A 35 4.31 1.19 1.24
C SER A 35 3.60 2.44 0.75
N VAL A 36 3.72 3.52 1.52
CA VAL A 36 3.19 4.84 1.19
C VAL A 36 4.32 5.83 1.28
N GLU A 37 4.56 6.57 0.21
CA GLU A 37 5.42 7.75 0.22
C GLU A 37 4.55 8.98 0.44
N TYR A 38 4.94 9.82 1.41
CA TYR A 38 4.22 11.04 1.73
C TYR A 38 5.19 12.17 2.06
N LYS A 39 4.74 13.40 1.81
CA LYS A 39 5.46 14.60 2.20
C LYS A 39 5.15 14.91 3.66
N GLN A 40 6.18 15.09 4.46
CA GLN A 40 6.10 15.58 5.83
C GLN A 40 6.74 16.97 5.89
N ILE A 41 6.06 17.90 6.56
CA ILE A 41 6.63 19.20 6.90
C ILE A 41 7.24 19.09 8.30
N LEU A 42 8.54 19.35 8.40
CA LEU A 42 9.27 19.35 9.66
C LEU A 42 8.93 20.61 10.48
N PRO A 43 9.19 20.62 11.81
CA PRO A 43 9.03 21.82 12.63
C PRO A 43 9.85 23.02 12.13
N THR A 44 10.92 22.76 11.37
CA THR A 44 11.77 23.77 10.71
C THR A 44 11.11 24.42 9.49
N GLY A 45 9.98 23.88 8.99
CA GLY A 45 9.30 24.30 7.77
C GLY A 45 9.81 23.62 6.50
N GLU A 46 10.80 22.73 6.60
CA GLU A 46 11.33 21.99 5.46
C GLU A 46 10.42 20.81 5.07
N GLU A 47 10.25 20.59 3.76
CA GLU A 47 9.58 19.41 3.23
C GLU A 47 10.55 18.23 3.13
N ARG A 48 10.13 17.08 3.66
CA ARG A 48 10.83 15.80 3.52
C ARG A 48 9.88 14.76 2.96
N ILE A 49 10.38 13.90 2.07
CA ILE A 49 9.64 12.70 1.65
C ILE A 49 9.99 11.58 2.63
N ASP A 50 8.97 11.01 3.26
CA ASP A 50 9.10 9.82 4.10
C ASP A 50 8.28 8.65 3.56
N THR A 51 8.69 7.45 3.94
CA THR A 51 8.05 6.20 3.52
C THR A 51 7.51 5.46 4.74
N PHE A 52 6.21 5.22 4.76
CA PHE A 52 5.57 4.30 5.69
C PHE A 52 5.43 2.92 5.05
N LYS A 53 5.73 1.86 5.79
CA LYS A 53 5.56 0.47 5.35
C LYS A 53 4.71 -0.28 6.36
N GLY A 54 3.83 -1.15 5.88
CA GLY A 54 2.96 -1.95 6.73
C GLY A 54 2.45 -3.19 6.01
N HIS A 55 1.64 -3.98 6.72
CA HIS A 55 0.93 -5.11 6.15
C HIS A 55 -0.44 -5.27 6.78
N PHE A 56 -1.30 -6.02 6.10
CA PHE A 56 -2.62 -6.39 6.60
C PHE A 56 -2.98 -7.79 6.10
N THR A 57 -3.85 -8.47 6.85
CA THR A 57 -4.40 -9.77 6.46
C THR A 57 -5.70 -9.57 5.69
N LEU A 58 -5.78 -10.08 4.46
CA LEU A 58 -7.03 -10.19 3.74
C LEU A 58 -7.83 -11.37 4.29
N LYS A 59 -9.01 -11.10 4.86
CA LYS A 59 -9.97 -12.12 5.31
C LYS A 59 -11.12 -12.24 4.31
N ARG A 60 -11.69 -13.44 4.20
CA ARG A 60 -12.86 -13.78 3.38
C ARG A 60 -14.00 -14.19 4.29
#